data_AF-A0A6H1WQ30-F1
#
_entry.id   AF-A0A6H1WQ30-F1
#
_cell.length_a   1.000
_cell.length_b   1.000
_cell.length_c   1.000
_cell.angle_alpha   90.00
_cell.angle_beta   90.00
_cell.angle_gamma   90.00
#
_symmetry.space_group_name_H-M   'P 1'
#
loop_
_entity.id
_entity.type
_entity.pdbx_description
1 polymer ?
#
loop_
_entity_poly.entity_id
_entity_poly.type
_entity_poly.pdbx_seq_one_letter_code
_entity_poly.pdbx_strand_id
1 'polypeptide(L)' 'MNKTTEKESTGRRLSGEEEAILRATKEIVIKFIEMGRCSPASFEEVFTLVFRTIKKTLNS' A
#
# COMPACT_ATOMS: atom_id res chain seq x y z
N MET A 1 -28.01 -25.13 -14.06
CA MET A 1 -26.59 -25.13 -14.43
C MET A 1 -26.07 -23.69 -14.45
N ASN A 2 -25.50 -23.30 -13.31
CA ASN A 2 -24.41 -22.34 -13.07
C ASN A 2 -24.37 -21.05 -13.91
N LYS A 3 -24.92 -19.96 -13.36
CA LYS A 3 -24.32 -18.64 -13.57
C LYS A 3 -23.66 -18.23 -12.26
N THR A 4 -22.36 -18.49 -12.19
CA THR A 4 -21.45 -18.09 -11.11
C THR A 4 -21.66 -16.61 -10.85
N THR A 5 -22.06 -16.29 -9.63
CA THR A 5 -22.18 -14.95 -9.09
C THR A 5 -20.83 -14.24 -9.22
N GLU A 6 -20.76 -13.29 -10.15
CA GLU A 6 -19.78 -12.23 -10.14
C GLU A 6 -19.96 -11.48 -8.82
N LYS A 7 -19.14 -11.81 -7.81
CA LYS A 7 -18.99 -10.98 -6.62
C LYS A 7 -18.37 -9.67 -7.10
N GLU A 8 -19.24 -8.72 -7.41
CA GLU A 8 -18.91 -7.32 -7.58
C GLU A 8 -18.18 -6.88 -6.30
N SER A 9 -16.84 -6.76 -6.39
CA SER A 9 -16.03 -6.28 -5.30
C SER A 9 -16.47 -4.85 -5.02
N THR A 10 -17.29 -4.66 -3.98
CA THR A 10 -17.71 -3.35 -3.53
C THR A 10 -16.47 -2.64 -2.99
N GLY A 11 -15.73 -2.00 -3.91
CA GLY A 11 -14.50 -1.29 -3.61
C GLY A 11 -14.86 -0.09 -2.76
N ARG A 12 -14.70 -0.21 -1.44
CA ARG A 12 -14.79 0.93 -0.54
C ARG A 12 -13.85 2.02 -1.06
N ARG A 13 -14.39 3.20 -1.31
CA ARG A 13 -13.58 4.37 -1.64
C ARG A 13 -12.71 4.70 -0.43
N LEU A 14 -11.41 4.83 -0.68
CA LEU A 14 -10.44 5.23 0.33
C LEU A 14 -10.75 6.67 0.78
N SER A 15 -10.51 6.96 2.05
CA SER A 15 -10.51 8.34 2.53
C SER A 15 -9.32 9.10 1.92
N GLY A 16 -9.39 10.43 1.90
CA GLY A 16 -8.26 11.25 1.42
C GLY A 16 -6.97 11.00 2.21
N GLU A 17 -7.08 10.70 3.51
CA GLU A 17 -5.95 10.31 4.35
C GLU A 17 -5.39 8.94 3.94
N GLU A 18 -6.26 7.93 3.73
CA GLU A 18 -5.84 6.60 3.27
C GLU A 18 -5.14 6.67 1.90
N GLU A 19 -5.66 7.49 0.97
CA GLU A 19 -5.02 7.76 -0.31
C GLU A 19 -3.65 8.42 -0.16
N ALA A 20 -3.53 9.44 0.71
CA ALA A 20 -2.27 10.14 0.96
C ALA A 20 -1.21 9.22 1.56
N ILE A 21 -1.57 8.40 2.56
CA ILE A 21 -0.68 7.42 3.17
C ILE A 21 -0.17 6.42 2.12
N LEU A 22 -1.07 5.86 1.30
CA LEU A 22 -0.70 4.89 0.27
C LEU A 22 0.15 5.52 -0.84
N ARG A 23 -0.13 6.77 -1.23
CA ARG A 23 0.66 7.50 -2.22
C ARG A 23 2.10 7.70 -1.74
N ALA A 24 2.26 8.24 -0.53
CA ALA A 24 3.57 8.45 0.07
C ALA A 24 4.33 7.14 0.29
N THR A 25 3.65 6.08 0.75
CA THR A 25 4.25 4.75 0.93
C THR A 25 4.79 4.23 -0.41
N LYS A 26 3.99 4.27 -1.48
CA LYS A 26 4.42 3.81 -2.82
C LYS A 26 5.62 4.60 -3.33
N GLU A 27 5.60 5.92 -3.23
CA GLU A 27 6.69 6.78 -3.71
C GLU A 27 8.01 6.45 -3.00
N ILE A 28 8.02 6.32 -1.66
CA ILE A 28 9.23 5.98 -0.91
C ILE A 28 9.74 4.57 -1.26
N VAL A 29 8.86 3.57 -1.34
CA VAL A 29 9.27 2.20 -1.65
C VAL A 29 9.80 2.09 -3.08
N ILE A 30 9.18 2.79 -4.05
CA ILE A 30 9.70 2.88 -5.42
C ILE A 30 11.11 3.50 -5.41
N LYS A 31 11.35 4.58 -4.65
CA LYS A 31 12.68 5.18 -4.52
C LYS A 31 13.70 4.20 -3.93
N PHE A 32 13.31 3.40 -2.93
CA PHE A 32 14.20 2.36 -2.40
C PHE A 32 14.53 1.29 -3.43
N ILE A 33 13.58 0.89 -4.28
CA ILE A 33 13.84 -0.06 -5.38
C ILE A 33 14.80 0.57 -6.41
N GLU A 34 14.55 1.81 -6.85
CA GLU A 34 15.41 2.55 -7.79
C GLU A 34 16.85 2.69 -7.28
N MET A 35 17.03 2.84 -5.97
CA MET A 35 18.34 2.95 -5.31
C MET A 35 18.97 1.59 -4.94
N GLY A 36 18.34 0.47 -5.29
CA GLY A 36 18.83 -0.87 -4.95
C GLY A 36 18.77 -1.20 -3.45
N ARG A 37 17.91 -0.51 -2.69
CA ARG A 37 17.69 -0.68 -1.24
C ARG A 37 16.48 -1.56 -0.91
N CYS A 38 15.71 -1.98 -1.91
CA CYS A 38 14.60 -2.92 -1.76
C CYS A 38 14.61 -3.93 -2.91
N SER A 39 14.47 -5.21 -2.58
CA SER A 39 14.36 -6.33 -3.53
C SER A 39 12.95 -6.95 -3.49
N PRO A 40 12.57 -7.81 -4.45
CA PRO A 40 11.31 -8.55 -4.36
C PRO A 40 11.17 -9.37 -3.07
N ALA A 41 12.26 -9.97 -2.59
CA ALA A 41 12.27 -10.77 -1.36
C ALA A 41 12.04 -9.92 -0.10
N SER A 42 12.46 -8.65 -0.10
CA SER A 42 12.30 -7.73 1.03
C SER A 42 11.11 -6.77 0.89
N PHE A 43 10.36 -6.84 -0.22
CA PHE A 43 9.35 -5.84 -0.56
C PHE A 43 8.25 -5.74 0.49
N GLU A 44 7.70 -6.88 0.93
CA GLU A 44 6.59 -6.91 1.88
C GLU A 44 6.96 -6.27 3.23
N GLU A 45 8.15 -6.61 3.75
CA GLU A 45 8.67 -6.06 5.00
C GLU A 45 8.90 -4.55 4.88
N VAL A 46 9.60 -4.11 3.82
CA VAL A 46 9.91 -2.70 3.58
C VAL A 46 8.64 -1.88 3.39
N PHE A 47 7.68 -2.37 2.60
CA PHE A 47 6.41 -1.68 2.36
C PHE A 47 5.61 -1.54 3.66
N THR A 48 5.52 -2.62 4.46
CA THR A 48 4.81 -2.61 5.73
C THR A 48 5.45 -1.64 6.74
N LEU A 49 6.79 -1.60 6.79
CA LEU A 49 7.53 -0.69 7.66
C LEU A 49 7.28 0.78 7.29
N VAL A 50 7.39 1.13 6.01
CA VAL A 50 7.16 2.50 5.53
C VAL A 50 5.70 2.91 5.77
N PHE A 51 4.75 2.06 5.42
CA PHE A 51 3.32 2.31 5.62
C PHE A 51 2.99 2.59 7.09
N ARG A 52 3.46 1.72 7.99
CA ARG A 52 3.25 1.86 9.44
C ARG A 52 3.88 3.15 9.98
N THR A 53 5.09 3.48 9.52
CA THR A 53 5.80 4.70 9.93
C THR A 53 4.99 5.94 9.58
N ILE A 54 4.54 6.06 8.31
CA ILE A 54 3.75 7.20 7.85
C ILE A 54 2.42 7.28 8.59
N LYS A 55 1.69 6.17 8.68
CA LYS A 55 0.40 6.12 9.37
C LYS A 55 0.53 6.56 10.82
N LYS A 56 1.55 6.05 11.54
CA LYS A 56 1.80 6.42 12.93
C LYS A 56 2.02 7.93 13.11
N THR A 57 2.73 8.58 12.20
CA THR A 57 2.96 10.04 12.25
C THR A 57 1.66 10.86 12.22
N LEU A 58 0.61 10.36 11.56
CA LEU A 58 -0.69 11.05 11.47
C LEU A 58 -1.63 10.75 12.65
N ASN A 59 -1.39 9.64 13.35
CA ASN A 59 -2.14 9.25 14.55
C ASN A 59 -1.47 9.69 15.87
N SER A 60 -0.37 10.45 15.79
CA SER A 60 0.42 10.93 16.95
C SER A 60 0.08 12.35 17.36
#